data_AF-A0A3S0ZUE0-F1
#
_entry.id   AF-A0A3S0ZUE0-F1
#
_cell.length_a   1.000
_cell.length_b   1.000
_cell.length_c   1.000
_cell.angle_alpha   90.00
_cell.angle_beta   90.00
_cell.angle_gamma   90.00
#
_symmetry.space_group_name_H-M   'P 1'
#
loop_
_entity.id
_entity.type
_entity.pdbx_description
1 polymer ?
#
loop_
_entity_poly.entity_id
_entity_poly.type
_entity_poly.pdbx_seq_one_letter_code
_entity_poly.pdbx_strand_id
1 'polypeptide(L)'
;MSQPVLYGPITSQDSFSFSCFINATESNPDQRFEVKWDFNGKEFPGVPRQNVSDPVRLVPLDGKLLQGHLNKYITCNVRSFYVGRESSKSIFQKSVNKYFAGWQVTPEQLDISEGDPIKKLDVWSTLPIVCGANRTDCCLQLKMGI
;
A
#
# COMPACT_ATOMS: atom_id res chain seq x y z
N MET A 1 2.68 1.41 -23.00
CA MET A 1 2.20 1.03 -21.66
C MET A 1 1.83 2.30 -20.91
N SER A 2 0.61 2.37 -20.38
CA SER A 2 0.15 3.49 -19.55
C SER A 2 0.47 3.22 -18.08
N GLN A 3 0.39 4.28 -17.27
CA GLN A 3 0.70 4.18 -15.85
C GLN A 3 -0.24 3.18 -15.14
N PRO A 4 0.29 2.39 -14.19
CA PRO A 4 -0.53 1.48 -13.40
C PRO A 4 -1.46 2.26 -12.44
N VAL A 5 -2.46 1.57 -11.90
CA VAL A 5 -3.40 2.13 -10.93
C VAL A 5 -3.33 1.35 -9.64
N LEU A 6 -3.26 2.05 -8.51
CA LEU A 6 -3.27 1.45 -7.18
C LEU A 6 -4.71 1.41 -6.65
N TYR A 7 -5.16 0.25 -6.20
CA TYR A 7 -6.47 0.01 -5.61
C TYR A 7 -6.35 -0.47 -4.15
N GLY A 8 -7.40 -0.20 -3.38
CA GLY A 8 -7.56 -0.64 -2.01
C GLY A 8 -7.38 0.47 -0.96
N PRO A 9 -7.36 0.10 0.33
CA PRO A 9 -7.36 -1.27 0.85
C PRO A 9 -8.69 -2.00 0.57
N ILE A 10 -8.59 -3.26 0.13
CA ILE A 10 -9.72 -4.18 -0.07
C ILE A 10 -9.70 -5.16 1.09
N THR A 11 -10.78 -5.24 1.85
CA THR A 11 -10.91 -6.15 2.99
C THR A 11 -11.42 -7.52 2.55
N SER A 12 -10.92 -8.58 3.19
CA SER A 12 -11.40 -9.95 3.02
C SER A 12 -11.28 -10.69 4.34
N GLN A 13 -12.43 -11.05 4.93
CA GLN A 13 -12.59 -11.73 6.22
C GLN A 13 -11.68 -11.18 7.34
N ASP A 14 -10.46 -11.70 7.46
CA ASP A 14 -9.47 -11.42 8.51
C ASP A 14 -8.20 -10.68 7.99
N SER A 15 -8.22 -10.22 6.74
CA SER A 15 -7.13 -9.51 6.10
C SER A 15 -7.60 -8.34 5.26
N PHE A 16 -6.64 -7.53 4.81
CA PHE A 16 -6.85 -6.56 3.74
C PHE A 16 -5.65 -6.56 2.80
N SER A 17 -5.85 -6.11 1.57
CA SER A 17 -4.79 -6.01 0.58
C SER A 17 -4.92 -4.75 -0.26
N PHE A 18 -3.81 -4.34 -0.86
CA PHE A 18 -3.79 -3.41 -1.98
C PHE A 18 -3.62 -4.18 -3.27
N SER A 19 -3.96 -3.58 -4.40
CA SER A 19 -3.74 -4.18 -5.70
C SER A 19 -3.17 -3.15 -6.67
N CYS A 20 -2.19 -3.57 -7.46
CA CYS A 20 -1.62 -2.79 -8.55
C CYS A 20 -2.19 -3.32 -9.86
N PHE A 21 -2.98 -2.51 -10.54
CA PHE A 21 -3.51 -2.83 -11.86
C PHE A 21 -2.61 -2.29 -12.96
N ILE A 22 -2.23 -3.18 -13.86
CA ILE A 22 -1.34 -2.91 -14.98
C ILE A 22 -2.18 -2.53 -16.19
N ASN A 23 -2.13 -1.26 -16.57
CA ASN A 23 -2.84 -0.77 -17.75
C ASN A 23 -1.95 -0.95 -19.00
N ALA A 24 -2.16 -2.05 -19.72
CA ALA A 24 -1.54 -2.31 -21.01
C ALA A 24 -2.61 -2.29 -22.11
N THR A 25 -2.41 -1.50 -23.16
CA THR A 25 -3.42 -1.33 -24.23
C THR A 25 -3.47 -2.51 -25.20
N GLU A 26 -2.36 -3.22 -25.38
CA GLU A 26 -2.25 -4.36 -26.29
C GLU A 26 -1.90 -5.61 -25.50
N SER A 27 -2.41 -6.76 -25.94
CA SER A 27 -1.97 -8.04 -25.40
C SER A 27 -0.87 -8.61 -26.26
N ASN A 28 0.28 -8.89 -25.64
CA ASN A 28 1.40 -9.53 -26.32
C ASN A 28 1.85 -10.74 -25.48
N PRO A 29 1.84 -11.96 -26.04
CA PRO A 29 2.12 -13.19 -25.30
C PRO A 29 3.56 -13.28 -24.79
N ASP A 30 4.48 -12.51 -25.35
CA ASP A 30 5.89 -12.45 -24.93
C ASP A 30 6.15 -11.30 -23.96
N GLN A 31 5.19 -10.41 -23.75
CA GLN A 31 5.33 -9.30 -22.81
C GLN A 31 5.16 -9.81 -21.38
N ARG A 32 6.04 -9.32 -20.51
CA ARG A 32 6.04 -9.55 -19.07
C ARG A 32 6.13 -8.21 -18.36
N PHE A 33 5.63 -8.17 -17.13
CA PHE A 33 5.65 -6.98 -16.29
C PHE A 33 6.29 -7.32 -14.96
N GLU A 34 7.29 -6.54 -14.57
CA GLU A 34 7.88 -6.58 -13.24
C GLU A 34 7.25 -5.48 -12.39
N VAL A 35 6.68 -5.87 -11.27
CA VAL A 35 6.01 -5.01 -10.30
C VAL A 35 6.81 -4.94 -9.03
N LYS A 36 6.98 -3.74 -8.50
CA LYS A 36 7.55 -3.50 -7.17
C LYS A 36 6.73 -2.48 -6.39
N TRP A 37 6.82 -2.54 -5.07
CA TRP A 37 6.12 -1.65 -4.15
C TRP A 37 7.11 -0.73 -3.45
N ASP A 38 6.77 0.57 -3.42
CA ASP A 38 7.56 1.58 -2.74
C ASP A 38 6.76 2.19 -1.59
N PHE A 39 7.46 2.49 -0.49
CA PHE A 39 6.94 3.19 0.67
C PHE A 39 7.67 4.52 0.82
N ASN A 40 6.96 5.64 0.68
CA ASN A 40 7.55 6.99 0.56
C ASN A 40 8.64 7.07 -0.52
N GLY A 41 8.42 6.38 -1.65
CA GLY A 41 9.35 6.37 -2.79
C GLY A 41 10.62 5.55 -2.59
N LYS A 42 10.75 4.81 -1.48
CA LYS A 42 11.83 3.85 -1.26
C LYS A 42 11.31 2.43 -1.45
N GLU A 43 12.03 1.65 -2.26
CA GLU A 43 11.76 0.23 -2.43
C GLU A 43 11.95 -0.49 -1.10
N PHE A 44 11.00 -1.35 -0.75
CA PHE A 44 11.09 -2.14 0.47
C PHE A 44 11.58 -3.57 0.15
N PRO A 45 12.74 -3.99 0.68
CA PRO A 45 13.30 -5.30 0.38
C PRO A 45 12.44 -6.47 0.89
N GLY A 46 11.54 -6.26 1.85
CA GLY A 46 10.67 -7.30 2.37
C GLY A 46 9.48 -7.66 1.47
N VAL A 47 9.23 -6.90 0.40
CA VAL A 47 8.24 -7.26 -0.63
C VAL A 47 9.00 -7.63 -1.90
N PRO A 48 9.09 -8.92 -2.26
CA PRO A 48 9.78 -9.33 -3.46
C PRO A 48 9.10 -8.76 -4.70
N ARG A 49 9.90 -8.48 -5.73
CA ARG A 49 9.35 -8.07 -7.02
C ARG A 49 8.58 -9.22 -7.64
N GLN A 50 7.45 -8.89 -8.26
CA GLN A 50 6.55 -9.88 -8.85
C GLN A 50 6.59 -9.72 -10.36
N ASN A 51 6.80 -10.83 -11.07
CA ASN A 51 6.69 -10.87 -12.52
C ASN A 51 5.35 -11.46 -12.91
N VAL A 52 4.59 -10.75 -13.74
CA VAL A 52 3.32 -11.23 -14.27
C VAL A 52 3.30 -11.15 -15.79
N SER A 53 2.44 -11.95 -16.40
CA SER A 53 2.19 -11.98 -17.83
C SER A 53 0.70 -11.79 -18.08
N ASP A 54 0.35 -11.41 -19.29
CA ASP A 54 -1.05 -11.51 -19.72
C ASP A 54 -1.60 -12.93 -19.52
N PRO A 55 -2.90 -13.09 -19.17
CA PRO A 55 -3.89 -12.03 -18.95
C PRO A 55 -3.87 -11.44 -17.51
N VAL A 56 -2.95 -11.87 -16.65
CA VAL A 56 -2.90 -11.46 -15.25
C VAL A 56 -2.30 -10.07 -15.12
N ARG A 57 -3.15 -9.08 -14.83
CA ARG A 57 -2.78 -7.66 -14.74
C ARG A 57 -2.99 -7.05 -13.37
N LEU A 58 -3.35 -7.85 -12.38
CA LEU A 58 -3.59 -7.40 -11.02
C LEU A 58 -2.58 -8.06 -10.10
N VAL A 59 -1.78 -7.25 -9.40
CA VAL A 59 -0.74 -7.74 -8.49
C VAL A 59 -1.09 -7.30 -7.06
N PRO A 60 -1.35 -8.23 -6.13
CA PRO A 60 -1.72 -7.88 -4.77
C PRO A 60 -0.50 -7.52 -3.90
N LEU A 61 -0.74 -6.71 -2.87
CA LEU A 61 0.12 -6.48 -1.72
C LEU A 61 -0.68 -6.81 -0.46
N ASP A 62 -0.29 -7.87 0.25
CA ASP A 62 -0.89 -8.25 1.53
C ASP A 62 -0.64 -7.14 2.57
N GLY A 63 -1.70 -6.71 3.26
CA GLY A 63 -1.65 -5.72 4.34
C GLY A 63 -0.71 -6.10 5.48
N LYS A 64 -0.44 -7.40 5.72
CA LYS A 64 0.56 -7.86 6.69
C LYS A 64 1.96 -7.34 6.41
N LEU A 65 2.29 -7.10 5.13
CA LEU A 65 3.58 -6.58 4.70
C LEU A 65 3.74 -5.07 4.98
N LEU A 66 2.71 -4.41 5.51
CA LEU A 66 2.79 -3.04 6.01
C LEU A 66 3.39 -2.93 7.42
N GLN A 67 3.65 -4.05 8.11
CA GLN A 67 4.25 -4.01 9.44
C GLN A 67 5.62 -3.31 9.39
N GLY A 68 5.81 -2.25 10.17
CA GLY A 68 7.01 -1.38 10.12
C GLY A 68 6.98 -0.31 9.02
N HIS A 69 5.90 -0.24 8.25
CA HIS A 69 5.70 0.70 7.15
C HIS A 69 4.42 1.54 7.27
N LEU A 70 3.79 1.53 8.45
CA LEU A 70 2.72 2.47 8.79
C LEU A 70 3.21 3.92 8.71
N ASN A 71 2.26 4.83 8.47
CA ASN A 71 2.47 6.27 8.26
C ASN A 71 3.33 6.58 7.02
N LYS A 72 3.21 5.77 5.96
CA LYS A 72 3.91 5.97 4.68
C LYS A 72 2.93 5.95 3.51
N TYR A 73 3.29 6.65 2.44
CA TYR A 73 2.60 6.56 1.16
C TYR A 73 3.03 5.29 0.42
N ILE A 74 2.05 4.48 0.07
CA ILE A 74 2.19 3.30 -0.79
C ILE A 74 2.04 3.72 -2.25
N THR A 75 2.95 3.25 -3.08
CA THR A 75 2.89 3.36 -4.54
C THR A 75 3.32 2.04 -5.17
N CYS A 76 2.72 1.66 -6.29
CA CYS A 76 3.22 0.55 -7.09
C CYS A 76 3.97 1.07 -8.33
N ASN A 77 5.02 0.35 -8.70
CA ASN A 77 5.84 0.67 -9.86
C ASN A 77 5.88 -0.54 -10.78
N VAL A 78 5.67 -0.31 -12.07
CA VAL A 78 5.64 -1.38 -13.06
C VAL A 78 6.58 -1.05 -14.21
N ARG A 79 7.33 -2.04 -14.68
CA ARG A 79 8.08 -1.97 -15.93
C ARG A 79 7.82 -3.19 -16.79
N SER A 80 7.89 -3.01 -18.10
CA SER A 80 7.72 -4.09 -19.06
C SER A 80 9.06 -4.66 -19.53
N PHE A 81 9.05 -5.92 -19.91
CA PHE A 81 10.12 -6.59 -20.63
C PHE A 81 9.54 -7.69 -21.52
N TYR A 82 10.36 -8.26 -22.39
CA TYR A 82 9.95 -9.34 -23.28
C TYR A 82 10.74 -10.62 -22.97
N VAL A 83 10.12 -11.78 -23.18
CA VAL A 83 10.79 -13.08 -23.06
C VAL A 83 12.00 -13.13 -23.99
N GLY A 84 13.14 -13.62 -23.48
CA GLY A 84 14.43 -13.62 -24.18
C GLY A 84 15.13 -12.26 -24.22
N ARG A 85 14.56 -11.22 -23.61
CA ARG A 85 15.13 -9.88 -23.46
C ARG A 85 15.03 -9.37 -22.02
N GLU A 86 15.20 -10.26 -21.05
CA GLU A 86 15.06 -9.97 -19.62
C GLU A 86 16.09 -8.94 -19.12
N SER A 87 17.23 -8.80 -19.79
CA SER A 87 18.23 -7.75 -19.51
C SER A 87 17.81 -6.37 -20.01
N SER A 88 16.88 -6.30 -20.96
CA SER A 88 16.43 -5.07 -21.64
C SER A 88 15.05 -4.66 -21.15
N LYS A 89 14.97 -4.21 -19.89
CA LYS A 89 13.71 -3.80 -19.26
C LYS A 89 13.44 -2.32 -19.46
N SER A 90 12.17 -1.94 -19.57
CA SER A 90 11.80 -0.52 -19.59
C SER A 90 12.10 0.16 -18.26
N ILE A 91 12.03 1.50 -18.24
CA ILE A 91 11.98 2.25 -16.98
C ILE A 91 10.73 1.87 -16.17
N PHE A 92 10.81 2.04 -14.85
CA PHE A 92 9.65 1.90 -13.96
C PHE A 92 8.70 3.08 -14.14
N GLN A 93 7.42 2.76 -14.32
CA GLN A 93 6.34 3.73 -14.26
C GLN A 93 5.62 3.61 -12.91
N LYS A 94 5.49 4.74 -12.21
CA LYS A 94 4.74 4.85 -10.97
C LYS A 94 3.24 4.82 -11.22
N SER A 95 2.49 4.33 -10.24
CA SER A 95 1.04 4.41 -10.22
C SER A 95 0.56 5.86 -10.29
N VAL A 96 -0.56 6.06 -10.99
CA VAL A 96 -1.20 7.38 -11.13
C VAL A 96 -1.53 7.99 -9.77
N ASN A 97 -1.97 7.14 -8.84
CA ASN A 97 -2.31 7.49 -7.48
C ASN A 97 -1.35 6.87 -6.46
N LYS A 98 -1.33 7.46 -5.26
CA LYS A 98 -0.64 6.98 -4.06
C LYS A 98 -1.65 6.88 -2.92
N TYR A 99 -1.36 6.04 -1.94
CA TYR A 99 -2.24 5.84 -0.79
C TYR A 99 -1.48 6.03 0.53
N PHE A 100 -1.98 6.89 1.43
CA PHE A 100 -1.38 7.03 2.76
C PHE A 100 -1.87 5.90 3.68
N ALA A 101 -0.98 5.02 4.11
CA ALA A 101 -1.32 3.90 4.98
C ALA A 101 -0.87 4.19 6.41
N GLY A 102 -1.79 4.64 7.26
CA GLY A 102 -1.47 4.97 8.64
C GLY A 102 -2.59 5.69 9.37
N TRP A 103 -2.17 6.45 10.38
CA TRP A 103 -3.03 7.23 11.25
C TRP A 103 -2.82 8.72 10.96
N GLN A 104 -3.91 9.46 10.94
CA GLN A 104 -3.91 10.92 10.91
C GLN A 104 -4.49 11.42 12.22
N VAL A 105 -3.82 12.39 12.83
CA VAL A 105 -4.18 12.92 14.15
C VAL A 105 -4.31 14.43 14.03
N THR A 106 -5.41 14.98 14.54
CA THR A 106 -5.68 16.41 14.51
C THR A 106 -6.11 16.88 15.91
N PRO A 107 -5.44 17.89 16.50
CA PRO A 107 -4.21 18.54 16.02
C PRO A 107 -3.00 17.59 16.13
N GLU A 108 -1.97 17.80 15.29
CA GLU A 108 -0.75 16.97 15.29
C GLU A 108 0.07 17.11 16.59
N GLN A 109 -0.03 18.27 17.24
CA GLN A 109 0.59 18.54 18.53
C GLN A 109 -0.45 19.07 19.50
N LEU A 110 -0.38 18.57 20.73
CA LEU A 110 -1.20 19.02 21.84
C LEU A 110 -0.25 19.58 22.91
N ASP A 111 -0.30 20.89 23.10
CA ASP A 111 0.30 21.50 24.28
C ASP A 111 -0.67 21.30 25.46
N ILE A 112 -0.22 20.85 26.62
CA ILE A 112 -1.08 20.57 27.79
C ILE A 112 -0.50 21.30 28.99
N SER A 113 -1.26 22.24 29.56
CA SER A 113 -0.93 22.90 30.82
C SER A 113 -1.95 22.57 31.91
N GLU A 114 -1.51 22.56 33.17
CA GLU A 114 -2.39 22.34 34.32
C GLU A 114 -3.42 23.49 34.42
N GLY A 115 -4.70 23.15 34.45
CA GLY A 115 -5.80 24.12 34.40
C GLY A 115 -6.37 24.38 33.00
N ASP A 116 -5.79 23.81 31.95
CA ASP A 116 -6.36 23.89 30.60
C ASP A 116 -7.70 23.15 30.50
N PRO A 117 -8.63 23.63 29.66
CA PRO A 117 -9.88 22.92 29.37
C PRO A 117 -9.60 21.60 28.63
N ILE A 118 -10.56 20.66 28.69
CA ILE A 118 -10.51 19.40 27.95
C ILE A 118 -10.27 19.69 26.47
N LYS A 119 -9.13 19.23 25.93
CA LYS A 119 -8.81 19.34 24.51
C LYS A 119 -9.28 18.07 23.79
N LYS A 120 -9.85 18.24 22.59
CA LYS A 120 -10.30 17.14 21.75
C LYS A 120 -9.19 16.75 20.78
N LEU A 121 -9.05 15.44 20.57
CA LEU A 121 -8.12 14.85 19.63
C LEU A 121 -8.90 13.95 18.67
N ASP A 122 -8.82 14.24 17.38
CA ASP A 122 -9.43 13.42 16.35
C ASP A 122 -8.37 12.49 15.75
N VAL A 123 -8.62 11.18 15.83
CA VAL A 123 -7.71 10.14 15.30
C VAL A 123 -8.43 9.38 14.20
N TRP A 124 -7.86 9.41 13.00
CA TRP A 124 -8.42 8.78 11.80
C TRP A 124 -7.48 7.70 11.28
N SER A 125 -7.98 6.47 11.14
CA SER A 125 -7.27 5.41 10.42
C SER A 125 -7.63 5.46 8.95
N THR A 126 -6.63 5.42 8.06
CA THR A 126 -6.88 5.13 6.66
C THR A 126 -7.01 3.63 6.42
N LEU A 127 -6.32 2.80 7.22
CA LEU A 127 -6.34 1.35 7.09
C LEU A 127 -7.56 0.73 7.81
N PRO A 128 -8.15 -0.33 7.25
CA PRO A 128 -9.20 -1.07 7.92
C PRO A 128 -8.64 -1.76 9.18
N ILE A 129 -9.38 -1.67 10.27
CA ILE A 129 -9.10 -2.45 11.48
C ILE A 129 -9.72 -3.82 11.25
N VAL A 130 -8.87 -4.82 10.97
CA VAL A 130 -9.35 -6.17 10.69
C VAL A 130 -9.17 -7.05 11.93
N CYS A 131 -10.26 -7.68 12.31
CA CYS A 131 -10.34 -8.53 13.48
C CYS A 131 -10.30 -9.98 13.03
N GLY A 132 -9.39 -10.77 13.60
CA GLY A 132 -9.24 -12.17 13.22
C GLY A 132 -10.55 -12.95 13.36
N ALA A 133 -10.73 -13.97 12.52
CA ALA A 133 -11.88 -14.87 12.60
C ALA A 133 -12.03 -15.38 14.05
N ASN A 134 -13.22 -15.20 14.63
CA ASN A 134 -13.60 -15.56 16.01
C ASN A 134 -13.19 -14.61 17.14
N ARG A 135 -12.81 -13.35 16.85
CA ARG A 135 -12.69 -12.31 17.89
C ARG A 135 -13.87 -11.35 17.84
N THR A 136 -14.75 -11.44 18.83
CA THR A 136 -15.84 -10.48 19.07
C THR A 136 -15.32 -9.17 19.66
N ASP A 137 -14.23 -9.23 20.45
CA ASP A 137 -13.64 -8.07 21.12
C ASP A 137 -12.28 -7.74 20.51
N CYS A 138 -12.30 -6.78 19.60
CA CYS A 138 -11.14 -6.31 18.88
C CYS A 138 -10.90 -4.86 19.25
N CYS A 139 -9.87 -4.63 20.05
CA CYS A 139 -9.60 -3.31 20.62
C CYS A 139 -8.33 -2.73 20.01
N LEU A 140 -8.42 -1.48 19.56
CA LEU A 140 -7.27 -0.69 19.21
C LEU A 140 -6.70 -0.04 20.47
N GLN A 141 -5.43 -0.29 20.78
CA GLN A 141 -4.74 0.37 21.89
C GLN A 141 -3.94 1.56 21.36
N LEU A 142 -4.38 2.77 21.70
CA LEU A 142 -3.64 4.00 21.45
C LEU A 142 -2.84 4.34 22.71
N LYS A 143 -1.52 4.43 22.57
CA LYS A 143 -0.64 4.92 23.63
C LYS A 143 -0.26 6.36 23.31
N MET A 144 -0.62 7.28 24.18
CA MET A 144 -0.11 8.64 24.13
C MET A 144 1.30 8.66 24.74
N GLY A 145 2.29 9.13 23.98
CA GLY A 145 3.60 9.43 24.51
C GLY A 145 3.53 10.75 25.29
N ILE A 146 3.87 10.68 26.58
CA ILE A 146 4.05 11.86 27.44
C ILE A 146 5.53 12.23 27.36
#